data_AF-A0A8J5BXU0-F1
#
_entry.id   AF-A0A8J5BXU0-F1
#
_cell.length_a   1.000
_cell.length_b   1.000
_cell.length_c   1.000
_cell.angle_alpha   90.00
_cell.angle_beta   90.00
_cell.angle_gamma   90.00
#
_symmetry.space_group_name_H-M   'P 1'
#
loop_
_entity.id
_entity.type
_entity.pdbx_description
1 polymer ?
#
loop_
_entity_poly.entity_id
_entity_poly.type
_entity_poly.pdbx_seq_one_letter_code
_entity_poly.pdbx_strand_id
1 'polypeptide(L)'
;MKGPQLRGHVEFIYSALKLLEEYGVQKDLEVYKRLLDLMPKAKMIPTNVFQQEFMHYPKQQQCAIDTLDMMEINGVMPDTEMEQILRNTFGKLSHPVRKYGRMMYWMPKFKVRKASPWTLPHIVPNDAFELAKMAVARMCTVDPTSSVIIYQTSEVRMRWRTRGL
;
A
#
# COMPACT_ATOMS: atom_id res chain seq x y z
N MET A 1 24.05 34.33 5.91
CA MET A 1 22.60 34.21 5.56
C MET A 1 22.03 32.98 6.27
N LYS A 2 21.15 33.15 7.27
CA LYS A 2 20.40 32.03 7.85
C LYS A 2 19.36 31.60 6.80
N GLY A 3 19.55 30.46 6.15
CA GLY A 3 18.53 29.88 5.27
C GLY A 3 17.21 29.67 6.04
N PRO A 4 16.05 29.65 5.36
CA PRO A 4 14.76 29.53 6.04
C PRO A 4 14.77 28.28 6.91
N GLN A 5 14.66 28.48 8.23
CA GLN A 5 14.45 27.37 9.15
C GLN A 5 13.01 26.88 8.93
N LEU A 6 12.84 25.98 7.96
CA LEU A 6 11.58 25.28 7.67
C LEU A 6 11.25 24.32 8.82
N ARG A 7 10.80 24.88 9.94
CA ARG A 7 10.17 24.14 11.03
C ARG A 7 8.78 23.70 10.57
N GLY A 8 8.28 22.57 11.08
CA GLY A 8 6.93 22.10 10.80
C GLY A 8 6.74 21.27 9.52
N HIS A 9 7.78 20.99 8.72
CA HIS A 9 7.64 20.12 7.53
C HIS A 9 7.09 18.73 7.88
N VAL A 10 7.53 18.15 9.01
CA VAL A 10 7.01 16.88 9.52
C VAL A 10 5.51 16.97 9.83
N GLU A 11 5.08 18.01 10.54
CA GLU A 11 3.68 18.22 10.92
C GLU A 11 2.79 18.48 9.70
N PHE A 12 3.32 19.20 8.72
CA PHE A 12 2.67 19.43 7.44
C PHE A 12 2.47 18.12 6.68
N ILE A 13 3.52 17.29 6.55
CA ILE A 13 3.43 15.99 5.87
C ILE A 13 2.39 15.11 6.58
N TYR A 14 2.41 15.01 7.91
CA TYR A 14 1.42 14.23 8.63
C TYR A 14 -0.01 14.73 8.43
N SER A 15 -0.21 16.04 8.42
CA SER A 15 -1.53 16.64 8.15
C SER A 15 -1.98 16.33 6.71
N ALA A 16 -1.07 16.44 5.74
CA ALA A 16 -1.35 16.12 4.34
C ALA A 16 -1.70 14.65 4.14
N LEU A 17 -0.96 13.73 4.78
CA LEU A 17 -1.21 12.29 4.70
C LEU A 17 -2.63 11.91 5.13
N LYS A 18 -3.19 12.59 6.16
CA LYS A 18 -4.56 12.35 6.64
C LYS A 18 -5.64 12.77 5.63
N LEU A 19 -5.33 13.74 4.79
CA LEU A 19 -6.29 14.33 3.84
C LEU A 19 -6.22 13.68 2.45
N LEU A 20 -5.27 12.77 2.20
CA LEU A 20 -5.08 12.16 0.88
C LEU A 20 -6.34 11.46 0.34
N GLU A 21 -7.08 10.77 1.21
CA GLU A 21 -8.31 10.08 0.85
C GLU A 21 -9.45 11.04 0.51
N GLU A 22 -9.56 12.14 1.27
CA GLU A 22 -10.59 13.17 1.07
C GLU A 22 -10.43 13.87 -0.28
N TYR A 23 -9.19 14.14 -0.68
CA TYR A 23 -8.88 14.73 -1.99
C TYR A 23 -8.78 13.69 -3.13
N GLY A 24 -8.90 12.39 -2.84
CA GLY A 24 -8.84 11.33 -3.85
C GLY A 24 -7.45 11.13 -4.50
N VAL A 25 -6.39 11.65 -3.88
CA VAL A 25 -5.01 11.63 -4.41
C VAL A 25 -4.15 10.51 -3.84
N GLN A 26 -4.73 9.61 -3.04
CA GLN A 26 -4.00 8.55 -2.32
C GLN A 26 -3.29 7.53 -3.21
N LYS A 27 -3.62 7.50 -4.51
CA LYS A 27 -2.97 6.62 -5.51
C LYS A 27 -1.94 7.34 -6.39
N ASP A 28 -1.80 8.66 -6.25
CA ASP A 28 -0.89 9.46 -7.07
C ASP A 28 0.54 9.44 -6.50
N LEU A 29 1.48 8.90 -7.28
CA LEU A 29 2.89 8.82 -6.91
C LEU A 29 3.54 10.21 -6.79
N GLU A 30 3.15 11.17 -7.64
CA GLU A 30 3.78 12.49 -7.67
C GLU A 30 3.54 13.26 -6.37
N VAL A 31 2.35 13.11 -5.78
CA VAL A 31 2.02 13.71 -4.48
C VAL A 31 2.98 13.25 -3.39
N TYR A 32 3.26 11.94 -3.31
CA TYR A 32 4.22 11.41 -2.35
C TYR A 32 5.65 11.89 -2.60
N LYS A 33 6.08 11.99 -3.87
CA LYS A 33 7.39 12.58 -4.23
C LYS A 33 7.48 14.01 -3.72
N ARG A 34 6.45 14.83 -3.95
CA ARG A 34 6.39 16.23 -3.51
C ARG A 34 6.41 16.37 -1.99
N LEU A 35 5.67 15.51 -1.26
CA LEU A 35 5.68 15.51 0.20
C LEU A 35 7.08 15.22 0.76
N LEU A 36 7.78 14.23 0.20
CA LEU A 36 9.13 13.90 0.64
C LEU A 36 10.16 14.98 0.25
N ASP A 37 9.95 15.69 -0.85
CA ASP A 37 10.84 16.76 -1.34
C ASP A 37 10.82 18.03 -0.46
N LEU A 38 9.82 18.18 0.41
CA LEU A 38 9.76 19.26 1.39
C LEU A 38 10.85 19.19 2.46
N MET A 39 11.47 18.01 2.64
CA MET A 39 12.52 17.82 3.61
C MET A 39 13.85 18.44 3.15
N PRO A 40 14.64 19.02 4.06
CA PRO A 40 15.90 19.66 3.70
C PRO A 40 16.92 18.62 3.22
N LYS A 41 17.31 18.72 1.93
CA LYS A 41 18.34 17.87 1.31
C LYS A 41 19.72 18.10 1.92
N ALA A 42 20.56 17.07 1.90
CA ALA A 42 21.94 17.01 2.41
C ALA A 42 22.14 17.24 3.92
N LYS A 43 21.28 17.99 4.59
CA LYS A 43 21.43 18.36 6.01
C LYS A 43 21.32 17.19 6.97
N MET A 44 20.56 16.16 6.60
CA MET A 44 20.26 15.00 7.46
C MET A 44 21.05 13.75 7.06
N ILE A 45 22.11 13.91 6.26
CA ILE A 45 23.00 12.80 5.90
C ILE A 45 23.96 12.53 7.07
N PRO A 46 24.01 11.29 7.60
CA PRO A 46 24.93 10.94 8.68
C PRO A 46 26.38 10.98 8.19
N THR A 47 27.28 11.49 9.03
CA THR A 47 28.72 11.56 8.71
C THR A 47 29.53 10.45 9.39
N ASN A 48 28.97 9.80 10.42
CA ASN A 48 29.63 8.76 11.20
C ASN A 48 28.79 7.48 11.24
N VAL A 49 29.44 6.33 11.39
CA VAL A 49 28.84 4.99 11.51
C VAL A 49 27.82 4.95 12.65
N PHE A 50 28.12 5.58 13.80
CA PHE A 50 27.17 5.63 14.92
C PHE A 50 25.89 6.40 14.59
N GLN A 51 25.99 7.53 13.87
CA GLN A 51 24.80 8.28 13.46
C GLN A 51 23.96 7.49 12.44
N GLN A 52 24.64 6.72 11.60
CA GLN A 52 24.01 5.86 10.62
C GLN A 52 23.22 4.72 11.30
N GLU A 53 23.78 4.11 12.34
CA GLU A 53 23.15 3.00 13.05
C GLU A 53 22.03 3.48 14.00
N PHE A 54 22.22 4.59 14.71
CA PHE A 54 21.27 5.13 15.69
C PHE A 54 20.26 6.12 15.11
N MET A 55 19.90 5.98 13.83
CA MET A 55 18.82 6.74 13.17
C MET A 55 18.96 8.28 13.31
N HIS A 56 19.95 8.86 12.62
CA HIS A 56 20.19 10.32 12.58
C HIS A 56 18.94 11.12 12.16
N TYR A 57 18.43 12.02 13.02
CA TYR A 57 17.13 12.70 12.85
C TYR A 57 15.92 11.75 12.86
N PRO A 58 15.61 11.15 14.03
CA PRO A 58 14.65 10.06 14.14
C PRO A 58 13.22 10.46 13.76
N LYS A 59 12.79 11.68 14.09
CA LYS A 59 11.43 12.16 13.76
C LYS A 59 11.21 12.30 12.25
N GLN A 60 12.21 12.81 11.54
CA GLN A 60 12.17 13.00 10.09
C GLN A 60 12.27 11.66 9.36
N GLN A 61 13.16 10.77 9.82
CA GLN A 61 13.24 9.42 9.26
C GLN A 61 11.92 8.65 9.49
N GLN A 62 11.31 8.76 10.67
CA GLN A 62 10.02 8.12 10.93
C GLN A 62 8.92 8.68 10.03
N CYS A 63 8.82 10.00 9.88
CA CYS A 63 7.85 10.62 8.97
C CYS A 63 8.01 10.12 7.51
N ALA A 64 9.25 9.97 7.04
CA ALA A 64 9.51 9.42 5.72
C ALA A 64 9.13 7.93 5.61
N ILE A 65 9.37 7.15 6.66
CA ILE A 65 8.95 5.74 6.76
C ILE A 65 7.42 5.66 6.74
N ASP A 66 6.72 6.46 7.54
CA ASP A 66 5.26 6.49 7.59
C ASP A 66 4.65 6.88 6.24
N THR A 67 5.30 7.80 5.52
CA THR A 67 4.90 8.17 4.14
C THR A 67 5.02 6.98 3.19
N LEU A 68 6.13 6.23 3.27
CA LEU A 68 6.35 5.00 2.51
C LEU A 68 5.40 3.87 2.91
N ASP A 69 5.07 3.75 4.20
CA ASP A 69 4.05 2.82 4.72
C ASP A 69 2.66 3.13 4.13
N MET A 70 2.26 4.41 4.10
CA MET A 70 1.00 4.81 3.48
C MET A 70 0.97 4.49 1.99
N MET A 71 2.09 4.69 1.27
CA MET A 71 2.20 4.25 -0.12
C MET A 71 2.02 2.73 -0.26
N GLU A 72 2.63 1.96 0.63
CA GLU A 72 2.52 0.49 0.64
C GLU A 72 1.07 0.04 0.83
N ILE A 73 0.36 0.62 1.80
CA ILE A 73 -1.05 0.35 2.11
C ILE A 73 -1.95 0.71 0.92
N ASN A 74 -1.72 1.86 0.30
CA ASN A 74 -2.46 2.30 -0.89
C ASN A 74 -2.04 1.56 -2.18
N GLY A 75 -1.05 0.68 -2.08
CA GLY A 75 -0.52 -0.10 -3.19
C GLY A 75 0.24 0.73 -4.22
N VAL A 76 0.73 1.92 -3.88
CA VAL A 76 1.51 2.79 -4.78
C VAL A 76 2.96 2.34 -4.79
N MET A 77 3.45 1.95 -5.96
CA MET A 77 4.83 1.49 -6.11
C MET A 77 5.78 2.69 -6.21
N PRO A 78 6.87 2.71 -5.43
CA PRO A 78 7.82 3.79 -5.49
C PRO A 78 8.72 3.66 -6.73
N ASP A 79 9.26 4.78 -7.20
CA ASP A 79 10.07 4.88 -8.42
C ASP A 79 11.53 5.21 -8.08
N THR A 80 12.42 5.13 -9.07
CA THR A 80 13.85 5.47 -8.97
C THR A 80 14.08 6.92 -8.52
N GLU A 81 13.24 7.87 -8.95
CA GLU A 81 13.31 9.26 -8.50
C GLU A 81 13.07 9.39 -6.99
N MET A 82 12.17 8.57 -6.43
CA MET A 82 11.89 8.57 -5.00
C MET A 82 13.09 8.05 -4.21
N GLU A 83 13.82 7.07 -4.76
CA GLU A 83 15.10 6.63 -4.19
C GLU A 83 16.11 7.77 -4.11
N GLN A 84 16.21 8.56 -5.18
CA GLN A 84 17.12 9.70 -5.24
C GLN A 84 16.76 10.76 -4.20
N ILE A 85 15.46 11.08 -4.03
CA ILE A 85 14.98 12.01 -3.00
C ILE A 85 15.39 11.51 -1.61
N LEU A 86 15.13 10.24 -1.29
CA LEU A 86 15.46 9.66 0.01
C LEU A 86 16.97 9.63 0.27
N ARG A 87 17.77 9.23 -0.73
CA ARG A 87 19.23 9.19 -0.63
C ARG A 87 19.84 10.58 -0.45
N ASN A 88 19.35 11.57 -1.19
CA ASN A 88 19.82 12.96 -1.09
C ASN A 88 19.42 13.61 0.23
N THR A 89 18.37 13.11 0.88
CA THR A 89 17.85 13.65 2.14
C THR A 89 18.51 13.02 3.36
N PHE A 90 18.54 11.68 3.45
CA PHE A 90 18.98 10.94 4.63
C PHE A 90 20.25 10.10 4.43
N GLY A 91 20.73 9.95 3.21
CA GLY A 91 21.87 9.09 2.88
C GLY A 91 21.50 7.64 2.54
N LYS A 92 22.45 6.91 1.95
CA LYS A 92 22.27 5.58 1.34
C LYS A 92 21.82 4.49 2.32
N LEU A 93 22.32 4.53 3.54
CA LEU A 93 22.13 3.45 4.54
C LEU A 93 21.07 3.79 5.59
N SER A 94 20.31 4.88 5.36
CA SER A 94 19.25 5.33 6.24
C SER A 94 18.05 4.37 6.28
N HIS A 95 17.27 4.41 7.36
CA HIS A 95 16.11 3.54 7.52
C HIS A 95 15.04 3.75 6.44
N PRO A 96 14.73 4.99 5.98
CA PRO A 96 13.82 5.21 4.85
C PRO A 96 14.28 4.55 3.55
N VAL A 97 15.58 4.60 3.23
CA VAL A 97 16.12 3.95 2.02
C VAL A 97 16.05 2.42 2.14
N ARG A 98 16.29 1.87 3.34
CA ARG A 98 16.11 0.43 3.59
C ARG A 98 14.65 -0.01 3.46
N LYS A 99 13.69 0.82 3.91
CA LYS A 99 12.24 0.62 3.73
C LYS A 99 11.87 0.63 2.24
N TYR A 100 12.32 1.64 1.49
CA TYR A 100 12.18 1.70 0.03
C TYR A 100 12.71 0.43 -0.64
N GLY A 101 13.91 -0.03 -0.27
CA GLY A 101 14.49 -1.26 -0.83
C GLY A 101 13.64 -2.51 -0.58
N ARG A 102 13.03 -2.62 0.61
CA ARG A 102 12.08 -3.72 0.92
C ARG A 102 10.81 -3.62 0.07
N MET A 103 10.25 -2.42 -0.07
CA MET A 103 9.08 -2.19 -0.93
C MET A 103 9.39 -2.55 -2.38
N MET A 104 10.51 -2.10 -2.93
CA MET A 104 10.94 -2.43 -4.30
C MET A 104 11.18 -3.92 -4.52
N TYR A 105 11.58 -4.68 -3.49
CA TYR A 105 11.74 -6.12 -3.60
C TYR A 105 10.39 -6.86 -3.55
N TRP A 106 9.51 -6.49 -2.61
CA TRP A 106 8.28 -7.23 -2.34
C TRP A 106 7.10 -6.78 -3.20
N MET A 107 6.87 -5.48 -3.38
CA MET A 107 5.68 -4.96 -4.07
C MET A 107 5.58 -5.42 -5.54
N PRO A 108 6.65 -5.47 -6.36
CA PRO A 108 6.54 -5.99 -7.72
C PRO A 108 6.15 -7.46 -7.76
N LYS A 109 6.54 -8.27 -6.76
CA LYS A 109 6.19 -9.69 -6.68
C LYS A 109 4.70 -9.87 -6.39
N PHE A 110 4.16 -9.08 -5.46
CA PHE A 110 2.76 -9.19 -5.07
C PHE A 110 1.81 -8.51 -6.06
N LYS A 111 2.12 -7.28 -6.50
CA LYS A 111 1.21 -6.45 -7.31
C LYS A 111 1.30 -6.75 -8.81
N VAL A 112 2.50 -6.69 -9.39
CA VAL A 112 2.70 -6.78 -10.85
C VAL A 112 2.81 -8.23 -11.31
N ARG A 113 3.61 -9.03 -10.60
CA ARG A 113 3.84 -10.44 -10.95
C ARG A 113 2.76 -11.39 -10.45
N LYS A 114 1.73 -10.88 -9.77
CA LYS A 114 0.58 -11.66 -9.24
C LYS A 114 1.05 -12.98 -8.65
N ALA A 115 1.94 -12.93 -7.64
CA ALA A 115 2.51 -14.14 -7.03
C ALA A 115 1.45 -15.15 -6.58
N SER A 116 0.22 -14.67 -6.31
CA SER A 116 -0.98 -15.48 -6.21
C SER A 116 -1.65 -15.62 -7.60
N PRO A 117 -1.71 -16.83 -8.18
CA PRO A 117 -2.57 -17.17 -9.32
C PRO A 117 -4.03 -16.70 -9.21
N TRP A 118 -4.50 -16.42 -7.99
CA TRP A 118 -5.88 -16.03 -7.67
C TRP A 118 -5.98 -14.51 -7.43
N THR A 119 -6.14 -13.74 -8.51
CA THR A 119 -6.31 -12.28 -8.40
C THR A 119 -7.70 -11.93 -7.89
N LEU A 120 -7.78 -10.98 -6.95
CA LEU A 120 -9.05 -10.37 -6.57
C LEU A 120 -9.35 -9.16 -7.47
N PRO A 121 -10.65 -8.89 -7.75
CA PRO A 121 -11.04 -7.63 -8.35
C PRO A 121 -10.68 -6.46 -7.43
N HIS A 122 -10.38 -5.30 -8.02
CA HIS A 122 -9.94 -4.11 -7.27
C HIS A 122 -11.03 -3.54 -6.37
N ILE A 123 -12.28 -3.73 -6.76
CA ILE A 123 -13.46 -3.39 -5.97
C ILE A 123 -14.21 -4.70 -5.78
N VAL A 124 -14.40 -5.07 -4.51
CA VAL A 124 -15.19 -6.23 -4.14
C VAL A 124 -16.66 -5.79 -4.08
N PRO A 125 -17.59 -6.48 -4.75
CA PRO A 125 -19.01 -6.19 -4.60
C PRO A 125 -19.43 -6.34 -3.14
N ASN A 126 -20.25 -5.40 -2.67
CA ASN A 126 -20.80 -5.42 -1.31
C ASN A 126 -21.99 -6.39 -1.17
N ASP A 127 -22.53 -6.88 -2.28
CA ASP A 127 -23.62 -7.85 -2.23
C ASP A 127 -23.13 -9.21 -1.71
N ALA A 128 -23.82 -9.72 -0.68
CA ALA A 128 -23.45 -10.97 -0.02
C ALA A 128 -23.53 -12.17 -1.00
N PHE A 129 -24.48 -12.13 -1.93
CA PHE A 129 -24.67 -13.20 -2.91
C PHE A 129 -23.53 -13.24 -3.93
N GLU A 130 -23.17 -12.10 -4.51
CA GLU A 130 -22.03 -12.01 -5.43
C GLU A 130 -20.71 -12.38 -4.74
N LEU A 131 -20.52 -11.95 -3.50
CA LEU A 131 -19.34 -12.29 -2.71
C LEU A 131 -19.25 -13.80 -2.43
N ALA A 132 -20.37 -14.44 -2.07
CA ALA A 132 -20.45 -15.89 -1.91
C ALA A 132 -20.12 -16.63 -3.22
N LYS A 133 -20.63 -16.16 -4.37
CA LYS A 133 -20.32 -16.73 -5.68
C LYS A 133 -18.83 -16.66 -5.99
N MET A 134 -18.17 -15.53 -5.72
CA MET A 134 -16.73 -15.38 -5.88
C MET A 134 -15.94 -16.28 -4.92
N ALA A 135 -16.38 -16.41 -3.66
CA ALA A 135 -15.74 -17.27 -2.67
C ALA A 135 -15.81 -18.74 -3.09
N VAL A 136 -16.97 -19.22 -3.54
CA VAL A 136 -17.15 -20.59 -4.05
C VAL A 136 -16.31 -20.82 -5.29
N ALA A 137 -16.34 -19.91 -6.26
CA ALA A 137 -15.49 -19.99 -7.44
C ALA A 137 -14.01 -20.10 -7.04
N ARG A 138 -13.57 -19.34 -6.02
CA ARG A 138 -12.20 -19.39 -5.52
C ARG A 138 -11.86 -20.72 -4.84
N MET A 139 -12.74 -21.27 -4.01
CA MET A 139 -12.53 -22.59 -3.38
C MET A 139 -12.44 -23.72 -4.42
N CYS A 140 -13.22 -23.63 -5.51
CA CYS A 140 -13.27 -24.63 -6.56
C CYS A 140 -12.12 -24.55 -7.59
N THR A 141 -11.29 -23.49 -7.58
CA THR A 141 -10.17 -23.32 -8.54
C THR A 141 -9.10 -24.42 -8.52
N VAL A 142 -9.09 -25.30 -7.51
CA VAL A 142 -8.18 -26.45 -7.45
C VAL A 142 -8.49 -27.46 -8.57
N ASP A 143 -9.75 -27.57 -8.98
CA ASP A 143 -10.19 -28.44 -10.08
C ASP A 143 -10.65 -27.60 -11.28
N PRO A 144 -9.95 -27.65 -12.44
CA PRO A 144 -10.32 -26.89 -13.63
C PRO A 144 -11.62 -27.35 -14.29
N THR A 145 -12.15 -28.52 -13.92
CA THR A 145 -13.44 -29.04 -14.43
C THR A 145 -14.65 -28.56 -13.62
N SER A 146 -14.40 -27.88 -12.50
CA SER A 146 -15.46 -27.43 -11.62
C SER A 146 -16.32 -26.33 -12.26
N SER A 147 -17.65 -26.49 -12.17
CA SER A 147 -18.63 -25.50 -12.63
C SER A 147 -19.58 -25.11 -11.50
N VAL A 148 -19.79 -23.81 -11.30
CA VAL A 148 -20.71 -23.30 -10.27
C VAL A 148 -22.10 -23.10 -10.88
N ILE A 149 -23.08 -23.87 -10.40
CA ILE A 149 -24.49 -23.75 -10.81
C ILE A 149 -25.27 -23.06 -9.68
N ILE A 150 -26.09 -22.08 -10.04
CA ILE A 150 -26.89 -21.29 -9.11
C ILE A 150 -28.33 -21.81 -9.14
N TYR A 151 -28.91 -22.08 -7.97
CA TYR A 151 -30.31 -22.47 -7.82
C TYR A 151 -31.05 -21.42 -7.00
N GLN A 152 -32.22 -20.98 -7.49
CA GLN A 152 -33.12 -20.11 -6.73
C GLN A 152 -34.20 -20.95 -6.04
N THR A 153 -34.46 -20.70 -4.76
CA THR A 153 -35.43 -21.46 -3.95
C THR A 153 -36.84 -21.45 -4.54
N SER A 154 -37.21 -20.40 -5.28
CA SER A 154 -38.49 -20.28 -6.00
C SER A 154 -38.69 -21.33 -7.10
N GLU A 155 -37.60 -21.78 -7.72
CA GLU A 155 -37.62 -22.70 -8.87
C GLU A 155 -37.43 -24.16 -8.43
N VAL A 156 -36.98 -24.39 -7.19
CA VAL A 156 -36.75 -25.71 -6.64
C VAL A 156 -38.08 -26.29 -6.12
N ARG A 157 -38.67 -27.21 -6.88
CA ARG A 157 -39.83 -27.99 -6.43
C ARG A 157 -39.43 -28.86 -5.24
N MET A 158 -39.76 -28.43 -4.01
CA MET A 158 -39.50 -29.21 -2.80
C MET A 158 -40.32 -30.49 -2.81
N ARG A 159 -39.66 -31.62 -3.07
CA ARG A 159 -40.28 -32.95 -3.19
C ARG A 159 -40.76 -33.57 -1.86
N TRP A 160 -40.63 -32.86 -0.74
CA TRP A 160 -40.82 -33.43 0.60
C TRP A 160 -42.14 -33.08 1.31
N ARG A 161 -43.03 -32.26 0.71
CA ARG A 161 -44.36 -31.93 1.27
C ARG A 161 -45.48 -32.82 0.72
N THR A 162 -45.31 -34.14 0.71
CA THR A 162 -46.42 -35.08 0.53
C THR A 162 -46.18 -36.36 1.33
N ARG A 163 -46.29 -36.26 2.66
CA ARG A 163 -46.90 -37.34 3.45
C ARG A 163 -48.11 -36.72 4.13
N GLY A 164 -49.27 -37.05 3.59
CA GLY A 164 -50.57 -36.62 4.11
C GLY A 164 -50.80 -37.14 5.53
N LEU A 165 -51.67 -36.41 6.22
CA LEU A 165 -52.44 -36.88 7.37
C LEU A 165 -53.13 -38.22 7.07
#